data_AF-A0A1G6HGZ6-F1
#
_entry.id   AF-A0A1G6HGZ6-F1
#
_cell.length_a   1.000
_cell.length_b   1.000
_cell.length_c   1.000
_cell.angle_alpha   90.00
_cell.angle_beta   90.00
_cell.angle_gamma   90.00
#
_symmetry.space_group_name_H-M   'P 1'
#
loop_
_entity.id
_entity.type
_entity.pdbx_description
1 polymer ?
#
loop_
_entity_poly.entity_id
_entity_poly.type
_entity_poly.pdbx_seq_one_letter_code
_entity_poly.pdbx_strand_id
1 'polypeptide(L)'
;MGAGFFYSYHLGWSRPDVRTLLGDLEAEGLRPAHPVTGRAVLVSLDSVSPGSRSPVTREQLLDVAGLRRLPEIGFRLWSDAGPDLLVRVRRARPGVVALDFSVGELPGPEREHAVSAIRRTVGRASVLCIGFVVDRTGATAATDWDSVVIEGAAPLDVWPDTVAVRDETAARHPQLAVMDAVDMSPWKVFGNAVLGV
;
A
#
# COMPACT_ATOMS: atom_id res chain seq x y z
N MET A 1 -20.32 2.99 1.46
CA MET A 1 -19.35 2.10 2.12
C MET A 1 -18.00 2.38 1.47
N GLY A 2 -16.97 2.72 2.24
CA GLY A 2 -15.68 3.12 1.69
C GLY A 2 -14.97 1.94 1.03
N ALA A 3 -14.17 2.19 0.00
CA ALA A 3 -13.27 1.19 -0.54
C ALA A 3 -12.10 1.02 0.44
N GLY A 4 -12.07 -0.06 1.19
CA GLY A 4 -10.96 -0.39 2.09
C GLY A 4 -9.60 -0.41 1.37
N PHE A 5 -8.55 -0.07 2.11
CA PHE A 5 -7.20 0.11 1.57
C PHE A 5 -6.09 -0.35 2.51
N PHE A 6 -4.94 -0.63 1.92
CA PHE A 6 -3.65 -0.70 2.60
C PHE A 6 -2.72 0.29 1.90
N TYR A 7 -2.20 1.28 2.61
CA TYR A 7 -1.18 2.21 2.09
C TYR A 7 0.18 1.89 2.68
N SER A 8 1.23 1.98 1.87
CA SER A 8 2.61 1.92 2.37
C SER A 8 3.47 2.99 1.69
N TYR A 9 4.38 3.57 2.46
CA TYR A 9 5.18 4.72 2.05
C TYR A 9 6.65 4.36 2.04
N HIS A 10 7.34 4.58 0.92
CA HIS A 10 8.69 4.09 0.69
C HIS A 10 9.64 5.20 0.26
N LEU A 11 10.85 5.22 0.84
CA LEU A 11 11.96 6.05 0.41
C LEU A 11 12.80 5.34 -0.66
N GLY A 12 13.46 6.13 -1.51
CA GLY A 12 14.47 5.61 -2.45
C GLY A 12 13.91 4.73 -3.58
N TRP A 13 12.60 4.80 -3.84
CA TRP A 13 11.90 3.92 -4.78
C TRP A 13 12.53 3.86 -6.17
N SER A 14 12.85 2.64 -6.59
CA SER A 14 13.50 2.36 -7.85
C SER A 14 12.98 1.06 -8.48
N ARG A 15 13.37 0.79 -9.73
CA ARG A 15 13.01 -0.46 -10.42
C ARG A 15 13.46 -1.72 -9.66
N PRO A 16 14.68 -1.79 -9.08
CA PRO A 16 15.06 -2.86 -8.17
C PRO A 16 14.07 -3.08 -7.02
N ASP A 17 13.59 -2.01 -6.38
CA ASP A 17 12.66 -2.12 -5.25
C ASP A 17 11.31 -2.68 -5.67
N VAL A 18 10.80 -2.26 -6.83
CA VAL A 18 9.59 -2.85 -7.44
C VAL A 18 9.80 -4.35 -7.66
N ARG A 19 10.96 -4.76 -8.18
CA ARG A 19 11.24 -6.17 -8.45
C ARG A 19 11.23 -6.99 -7.17
N THR A 20 11.87 -6.49 -6.12
CA THR A 20 11.87 -7.13 -4.80
C THR A 20 10.46 -7.22 -4.24
N LEU A 21 9.71 -6.11 -4.23
CA LEU A 21 8.32 -6.08 -3.77
C LEU A 21 7.45 -7.10 -4.50
N LEU A 22 7.49 -7.13 -5.84
CA LEU A 22 6.68 -8.05 -6.62
C LEU A 22 7.08 -9.51 -6.37
N GLY A 23 8.37 -9.80 -6.18
CA GLY A 23 8.84 -11.13 -5.81
C GLY A 23 8.35 -11.56 -4.43
N ASP A 24 8.38 -10.65 -3.44
CA ASP A 24 7.89 -10.91 -2.09
C ASP A 24 6.37 -11.10 -2.05
N LEU A 25 5.61 -10.29 -2.80
CA LEU A 25 4.17 -10.47 -2.97
C LEU A 25 3.85 -11.81 -3.63
N GLU A 26 4.59 -12.20 -4.67
CA GLU A 26 4.41 -13.50 -5.33
C GLU A 26 4.68 -14.67 -4.39
N ALA A 27 5.71 -14.57 -3.55
CA ALA A 27 6.02 -15.57 -2.53
C ALA A 27 4.91 -15.70 -1.49
N GLU A 28 4.15 -14.63 -1.24
CA GLU A 28 2.97 -14.63 -0.37
C GLU A 28 1.67 -14.98 -1.12
N GLY A 29 1.74 -15.31 -2.40
CA GLY A 29 0.59 -15.72 -3.22
C GLY A 29 -0.09 -14.60 -4.01
N LEU A 30 0.37 -13.35 -3.91
CA LEU A 30 -0.16 -12.22 -4.67
C LEU A 30 0.70 -11.95 -5.91
N ARG A 31 0.22 -12.40 -7.07
CA ARG A 31 0.99 -12.40 -8.31
C ARG A 31 0.61 -11.22 -9.19
N PRO A 32 1.56 -10.57 -9.89
CA PRO A 32 1.28 -9.59 -10.94
C PRO A 32 1.06 -10.24 -12.31
N ALA A 33 1.14 -11.55 -12.46
CA ALA A 33 0.77 -12.22 -13.70
C ALA A 33 -0.58 -12.91 -13.52
N HIS A 34 -1.53 -12.61 -14.40
CA HIS A 34 -2.84 -13.26 -14.38
C HIS A 34 -2.68 -14.78 -14.58
N PRO A 35 -3.27 -15.64 -13.73
CA PRO A 35 -2.99 -17.08 -13.74
C PRO A 35 -3.30 -17.79 -15.06
N VAL A 36 -4.30 -17.31 -15.81
CA VAL A 36 -4.69 -17.88 -17.11
C VAL A 36 -3.85 -17.35 -18.27
N THR A 37 -3.58 -16.05 -18.34
CA THR A 37 -2.94 -15.42 -19.52
C THR A 37 -1.43 -15.27 -19.37
N GLY A 38 -0.91 -15.39 -18.14
CA GLY A 38 0.48 -15.14 -17.81
C GLY A 38 0.92 -13.68 -17.98
N ARG A 39 -0.02 -12.74 -18.18
CA ARG A 39 0.26 -11.32 -18.40
C ARG A 39 -0.07 -10.49 -17.18
N ALA A 40 0.72 -9.45 -16.95
CA ALA A 40 0.34 -8.38 -16.04
C ALA A 40 -0.68 -7.48 -16.72
N VAL A 41 -1.48 -6.77 -15.92
CA VAL A 41 -2.51 -5.85 -16.43
C VAL A 41 -2.28 -4.50 -15.80
N LEU A 42 -1.91 -3.52 -16.64
CA LEU A 42 -1.94 -2.12 -16.26
C LEU A 42 -3.38 -1.61 -16.29
N VAL A 43 -3.67 -0.70 -15.38
CA VAL A 43 -4.96 -0.04 -15.23
C VAL A 43 -4.75 1.45 -15.40
N SER A 44 -5.47 2.07 -16.33
CA SER A 44 -5.45 3.51 -16.48
C SER A 44 -6.08 4.18 -15.26
N LEU A 45 -5.37 5.17 -14.73
CA LEU A 45 -5.80 6.02 -13.63
C LEU A 45 -6.24 7.41 -14.11
N ASP A 46 -6.18 7.66 -15.43
CA ASP A 46 -6.58 8.95 -16.00
C ASP A 46 -8.10 9.16 -15.96
N SER A 47 -8.50 10.43 -16.03
CA SER A 47 -9.91 10.82 -16.05
C SER A 47 -10.61 10.56 -17.38
N VAL A 48 -9.84 10.34 -18.45
CA VAL A 48 -10.34 10.19 -19.83
C VAL A 48 -10.80 8.76 -20.08
N SER A 49 -10.12 7.76 -19.52
CA SER A 49 -10.45 6.34 -19.68
C SER A 49 -10.19 5.57 -18.38
N PRO A 50 -10.85 5.96 -17.28
CA PRO A 50 -10.60 5.38 -15.97
C PRO A 50 -10.88 3.88 -16.00
N GLY A 51 -9.93 3.09 -15.52
CA GLY A 51 -10.06 1.65 -15.43
C GLY A 51 -9.78 0.87 -16.72
N SER A 52 -9.40 1.54 -17.81
CA SER A 52 -8.95 0.86 -19.04
C SER A 52 -7.80 -0.12 -18.73
N ARG A 53 -7.90 -1.35 -19.24
CA ARG A 53 -6.98 -2.45 -18.92
C ARG A 53 -6.08 -2.76 -20.11
N SER A 54 -4.77 -2.80 -19.88
CA SER A 54 -3.77 -3.09 -20.91
C SER A 54 -2.85 -4.24 -20.47
N PRO A 55 -2.82 -5.37 -21.19
CA PRO A 55 -1.93 -6.48 -20.85
C PRO A 55 -0.47 -6.12 -21.19
N VAL A 56 0.44 -6.40 -20.27
CA VAL A 56 1.88 -6.13 -20.41
C VAL A 56 2.72 -7.31 -19.92
N THR A 57 4.00 -7.36 -20.32
CA THR A 57 4.97 -8.28 -19.71
C THR A 57 5.38 -7.82 -18.32
N ARG A 58 5.99 -8.72 -17.56
CA ARG A 58 6.59 -8.38 -16.26
C ARG A 58 7.65 -7.29 -16.41
N GLU A 59 8.49 -7.37 -17.43
CA GLU A 59 9.57 -6.41 -17.67
C GLU A 59 9.03 -5.01 -17.95
N GLN A 60 7.95 -4.93 -18.75
CA GLN A 60 7.26 -3.67 -19.01
C GLN A 60 6.64 -3.09 -17.74
N LEU A 61 6.01 -3.92 -16.91
CA LEU A 61 5.50 -3.49 -15.60
C LEU A 61 6.64 -2.94 -14.72
N LEU A 62 7.76 -3.65 -14.62
CA LEU A 62 8.92 -3.21 -13.83
C LEU A 62 9.48 -1.87 -14.32
N ASP A 63 9.51 -1.65 -15.63
CA ASP A 63 10.03 -0.41 -16.22
C ASP A 63 9.16 0.81 -15.88
N VAL A 64 7.83 0.65 -15.84
CA VAL A 64 6.91 1.74 -15.53
C VAL A 64 6.68 1.93 -14.03
N ALA A 65 6.64 0.85 -13.25
CA ALA A 65 6.38 0.87 -11.81
C ALA A 65 7.53 1.47 -10.99
N GLY A 66 8.73 1.56 -11.55
CA GLY A 66 9.84 2.31 -10.95
C GLY A 66 9.65 3.83 -11.01
N LEU A 67 8.51 4.32 -11.55
CA LEU A 67 8.14 5.73 -11.65
C LEU A 67 9.25 6.62 -12.21
N ARG A 68 9.99 6.17 -13.23
CA ARG A 68 11.03 6.99 -13.87
C ARG A 68 10.45 8.04 -14.82
N ARG A 69 9.37 7.69 -15.51
CA ARG A 69 8.74 8.51 -16.57
C ARG A 69 7.35 8.99 -16.22
N LEU A 70 6.62 8.21 -15.42
CA LEU A 70 5.24 8.50 -15.03
C LEU A 70 5.19 8.91 -13.56
N PRO A 71 4.29 9.84 -13.20
CA PRO A 71 4.08 10.23 -11.80
C PRO A 71 3.35 9.16 -11.00
N GLU A 72 2.56 8.33 -11.68
CA GLU A 72 1.81 7.22 -11.11
C GLU A 72 1.52 6.13 -12.13
N ILE A 73 1.23 4.93 -11.64
CA ILE A 73 0.74 3.80 -12.42
C ILE A 73 -0.29 2.99 -11.62
N GLY A 74 -1.21 2.31 -12.31
CA GLY A 74 -2.10 1.31 -11.73
C GLY A 74 -1.82 -0.06 -12.35
N PHE A 75 -1.87 -1.12 -11.55
CA PHE A 75 -1.82 -2.51 -12.04
C PHE A 75 -2.60 -3.45 -11.12
N ARG A 76 -2.90 -4.66 -11.60
CA ARG A 76 -3.62 -5.67 -10.82
C ARG A 76 -2.69 -6.73 -10.22
N LEU A 77 -3.05 -7.24 -9.05
CA LEU A 77 -2.51 -8.44 -8.44
C LEU A 77 -3.60 -9.51 -8.32
N TRP A 78 -3.20 -10.78 -8.36
CA TRP A 78 -4.08 -11.94 -8.32
C TRP A 78 -3.61 -12.93 -7.27
N SER A 79 -4.53 -13.40 -6.42
CA SER A 79 -4.34 -14.61 -5.60
C SER A 79 -4.48 -15.88 -6.44
N ASP A 80 -5.46 -15.86 -7.34
CA ASP A 80 -5.93 -16.96 -8.18
C ASP A 80 -6.67 -16.38 -9.41
N ALA A 81 -7.44 -17.19 -10.13
CA ALA A 81 -8.21 -16.72 -11.28
C ALA A 81 -9.46 -15.90 -10.90
N GLY A 82 -9.68 -15.66 -9.61
CA GLY A 82 -10.84 -14.97 -9.05
C GLY A 82 -10.59 -13.47 -8.86
N PRO A 83 -10.97 -12.90 -7.69
CA PRO A 83 -10.94 -11.46 -7.48
C PRO A 83 -9.51 -10.89 -7.56
N ASP A 84 -9.39 -9.74 -8.22
CA ASP A 84 -8.13 -9.04 -8.41
C ASP A 84 -8.02 -7.82 -7.47
N LEU A 85 -6.79 -7.48 -7.11
CA LEU A 85 -6.47 -6.35 -6.25
C LEU A 85 -5.89 -5.22 -7.10
N LEU A 86 -6.47 -4.02 -7.07
CA LEU A 86 -5.84 -2.85 -7.66
C LEU A 86 -4.67 -2.38 -6.78
N VAL A 87 -3.52 -2.18 -7.41
CA VAL A 87 -2.37 -1.52 -6.83
C VAL A 87 -2.10 -0.25 -7.60
N ARG A 88 -2.01 0.87 -6.90
CA ARG A 88 -1.52 2.13 -7.44
C ARG A 88 -0.17 2.45 -6.83
N VAL A 89 0.79 2.81 -7.67
CA VAL A 89 2.10 3.30 -7.25
C VAL A 89 2.18 4.75 -7.67
N ARG A 90 2.38 5.67 -6.74
CA ARG A 90 2.40 7.11 -7.02
C ARG A 90 3.48 7.84 -6.24
N ARG A 91 4.00 8.93 -6.80
CA ARG A 91 4.86 9.85 -6.04
C ARG A 91 3.99 10.65 -5.06
N ALA A 92 4.20 10.47 -3.76
CA ALA A 92 3.47 11.21 -2.72
C ALA A 92 4.12 12.57 -2.44
N ARG A 93 5.46 12.56 -2.31
CA ARG A 93 6.31 13.74 -2.09
C ARG A 93 7.67 13.53 -2.78
N PRO A 94 8.51 14.57 -2.92
CA PRO A 94 9.88 14.39 -3.39
C PRO A 94 10.61 13.32 -2.57
N GLY A 95 11.07 12.26 -3.24
CA GLY A 95 11.77 11.14 -2.60
C GLY A 95 10.90 10.08 -1.93
N VAL A 96 9.57 10.26 -1.89
CA VAL A 96 8.62 9.32 -1.26
C VAL A 96 7.61 8.80 -2.28
N VAL A 97 7.46 7.47 -2.35
CA VAL A 97 6.45 6.79 -3.15
C VAL A 97 5.44 6.12 -2.24
N ALA A 98 4.15 6.33 -2.54
CA ALA A 98 3.05 5.62 -1.91
C ALA A 98 2.60 4.45 -2.80
N LEU A 99 2.35 3.32 -2.15
CA LEU A 99 1.70 2.16 -2.73
C LEU A 99 0.35 1.97 -2.09
N ASP A 100 -0.68 2.06 -2.92
CA ASP A 100 -2.06 2.00 -2.52
C ASP A 100 -2.65 0.67 -3.00
N PHE A 101 -3.01 -0.22 -2.07
CA PHE A 101 -3.65 -1.49 -2.36
C PHE A 101 -5.15 -1.40 -2.04
N SER A 102 -6.02 -1.56 -3.04
CA SER A 102 -7.48 -1.46 -2.88
C SER A 102 -8.08 -2.79 -2.42
N VAL A 103 -8.09 -3.04 -1.12
CA VAL A 103 -8.53 -4.32 -0.53
C VAL A 103 -10.05 -4.40 -0.28
N GLY A 104 -10.77 -3.29 -0.38
CA GLY A 104 -12.19 -3.21 -0.05
C GLY A 104 -13.12 -3.97 -0.99
N GLU A 105 -12.70 -4.19 -2.24
CA GLU A 105 -13.47 -4.94 -3.25
C GLU A 105 -13.33 -6.46 -3.07
N LEU A 106 -12.39 -6.91 -2.25
CA LEU A 106 -12.17 -8.33 -1.98
C LEU A 106 -13.20 -8.86 -0.96
N PRO A 107 -13.71 -10.09 -1.14
CA PRO A 107 -14.50 -10.76 -0.11
C PRO A 107 -13.66 -10.97 1.17
N GLY A 108 -14.33 -11.17 2.30
CA GLY A 108 -13.69 -11.16 3.63
C GLY A 108 -12.44 -12.05 3.77
N PRO A 109 -12.50 -13.34 3.41
CA PRO A 109 -11.35 -14.23 3.49
C PRO A 109 -10.17 -13.79 2.62
N GLU A 110 -10.43 -13.42 1.38
CA GLU A 110 -9.44 -12.96 0.40
C GLU A 110 -8.83 -11.62 0.82
N ARG A 111 -9.65 -10.74 1.41
CA ARG A 111 -9.21 -9.47 1.98
C ARG A 111 -8.22 -9.68 3.11
N GLU A 112 -8.53 -10.54 4.09
CA GLU A 112 -7.61 -10.79 5.21
C GLU A 112 -6.33 -11.49 4.75
N HIS A 113 -6.43 -12.39 3.76
CA HIS A 113 -5.27 -12.99 3.12
C HIS A 113 -4.39 -11.93 2.46
N ALA A 114 -4.97 -11.05 1.64
CA ALA A 114 -4.26 -9.98 0.95
C ALA A 114 -3.60 -9.00 1.93
N VAL A 115 -4.34 -8.52 2.93
CA VAL A 115 -3.82 -7.62 3.98
C VAL A 115 -2.66 -8.28 4.72
N SER A 116 -2.78 -9.56 5.06
CA SER A 116 -1.70 -10.30 5.74
C SER A 116 -0.46 -10.45 4.86
N ALA A 117 -0.63 -10.82 3.58
CA ALA A 117 0.44 -10.95 2.61
C ALA A 117 1.17 -9.60 2.40
N ILE A 118 0.43 -8.52 2.19
CA ILE A 118 0.98 -7.17 2.02
C ILE A 118 1.74 -6.75 3.29
N ARG A 119 1.17 -6.95 4.48
CA ARG A 119 1.83 -6.60 5.75
C ARG A 119 3.16 -7.33 5.94
N ARG A 120 3.22 -8.64 5.66
CA ARG A 120 4.47 -9.42 5.74
C ARG A 120 5.51 -8.90 4.74
N THR A 121 5.09 -8.61 3.52
CA THR A 121 5.98 -8.08 2.50
C THR A 121 6.51 -6.68 2.85
N VAL A 122 5.65 -5.78 3.33
CA VAL A 122 6.07 -4.45 3.82
C VAL A 122 7.01 -4.58 5.01
N GLY A 123 6.75 -5.53 5.91
CA GLY A 123 7.63 -5.87 7.03
C GLY A 123 9.03 -6.31 6.60
N ARG A 124 9.17 -7.05 5.48
CA ARG A 124 10.47 -7.42 4.92
C ARG A 124 11.20 -6.24 4.27
N ALA A 125 10.46 -5.30 3.69
CA ALA A 125 10.99 -4.07 3.11
C ALA A 125 11.12 -2.91 4.12
N SER A 126 11.12 -3.21 5.42
CA SER A 126 10.95 -2.22 6.50
C SER A 126 11.97 -1.09 6.50
N VAL A 127 13.21 -1.33 6.03
CA VAL A 127 14.26 -0.31 5.99
C VAL A 127 13.90 0.88 5.10
N LEU A 128 13.19 0.64 3.99
CA LEU A 128 12.78 1.69 3.06
C LEU A 128 11.35 2.14 3.28
N CYS A 129 10.52 1.32 3.95
CA CYS A 129 9.16 1.69 4.29
C CYS A 129 9.13 2.57 5.55
N ILE A 130 8.71 3.82 5.38
CA ILE A 130 8.63 4.81 6.46
C ILE A 130 7.31 4.80 7.23
N GLY A 131 6.33 4.06 6.73
CA GLY A 131 5.05 3.88 7.40
C GLY A 131 4.01 3.20 6.52
N PHE A 132 2.94 2.73 7.15
CA PHE A 132 1.82 2.11 6.47
C PHE A 132 0.51 2.36 7.20
N VAL A 133 -0.60 2.21 6.48
CA VAL A 133 -1.97 2.38 6.99
C VAL A 133 -2.80 1.21 6.51
N VAL A 134 -3.62 0.65 7.40
CA VAL A 134 -4.59 -0.39 7.07
C VAL A 134 -5.97 0.07 7.50
N ASP A 135 -6.88 0.19 6.55
CA ASP A 135 -8.29 0.47 6.81
C ASP A 135 -9.14 -0.42 5.90
N ARG A 136 -9.58 -1.57 6.43
CA ARG A 136 -10.38 -2.56 5.69
C ARG A 136 -11.74 -2.04 5.28
N THR A 137 -12.27 -1.03 5.98
CA THR A 137 -13.62 -0.50 5.77
C THR A 137 -13.65 0.77 4.92
N GLY A 138 -12.49 1.40 4.74
CA GLY A 138 -12.33 2.69 4.08
C GLY A 138 -12.97 3.84 4.86
N ALA A 139 -13.15 3.71 6.18
CA ALA A 139 -13.73 4.74 7.03
C ALA A 139 -12.91 6.05 7.04
N THR A 140 -11.61 5.93 6.79
CA THR A 140 -10.61 7.01 6.78
C THR A 140 -10.11 7.35 5.38
N ALA A 141 -10.85 6.97 4.33
CA ALA A 141 -10.45 7.22 2.94
C ALA A 141 -10.35 8.72 2.58
N ALA A 142 -11.02 9.60 3.33
CA ALA A 142 -10.93 11.06 3.16
C ALA A 142 -9.73 11.70 3.89
N THR A 143 -9.04 10.95 4.75
CA THR A 143 -7.88 11.44 5.51
C THR A 143 -6.68 11.65 4.58
N ASP A 144 -5.97 12.76 4.75
CA ASP A 144 -4.69 13.02 4.07
C ASP A 144 -3.57 12.20 4.71
N TRP A 145 -3.50 10.92 4.34
CA TRP A 145 -2.50 9.99 4.85
C TRP A 145 -1.06 10.34 4.44
N ASP A 146 -0.88 11.09 3.35
CA ASP A 146 0.46 11.56 2.96
C ASP A 146 0.99 12.55 4.00
N SER A 147 0.15 13.48 4.45
CA SER A 147 0.49 14.43 5.52
C SER A 147 0.73 13.72 6.86
N VAL A 148 -0.11 12.74 7.21
CA VAL A 148 0.04 11.99 8.48
C VAL A 148 1.33 11.18 8.50
N VAL A 149 1.59 10.36 7.48
CA VAL A 149 2.72 9.41 7.50
C VAL A 149 4.05 10.08 7.19
N ILE A 150 4.09 11.06 6.29
CA ILE A 150 5.34 11.71 5.88
C ILE A 150 5.66 12.89 6.80
N GLU A 151 4.68 13.75 7.04
CA GLU A 151 4.87 15.02 7.74
C GLU A 151 4.51 14.93 9.22
N GLY A 152 3.86 13.86 9.70
CA GLY A 152 3.37 13.80 11.07
C GLY A 152 2.34 14.88 11.36
N ALA A 153 1.61 15.29 10.31
CA ALA A 153 0.67 16.40 10.33
C ALA A 153 -0.73 15.91 9.90
N ALA A 154 -1.72 16.81 9.91
CA ALA A 154 -3.15 16.55 9.74
C ALA A 154 -3.79 15.74 10.91
N PRO A 155 -4.92 16.21 11.45
CA PRO A 155 -5.62 15.49 12.51
C PRO A 155 -6.33 14.24 11.97
N LEU A 156 -6.48 13.24 12.84
CA LEU A 156 -7.31 12.06 12.60
C LEU A 156 -8.67 12.25 13.29
N ASP A 157 -9.73 12.39 12.48
CA ASP A 157 -11.12 12.44 12.97
C ASP A 157 -11.67 11.03 13.25
N VAL A 158 -11.21 10.04 12.48
CA VAL A 158 -11.57 8.62 12.57
C VAL A 158 -10.29 7.80 12.52
N TRP A 159 -10.25 6.71 13.28
CA TRP A 159 -9.10 5.81 13.34
C TRP A 159 -9.19 4.69 12.30
N PRO A 160 -8.09 4.39 11.58
CA PRO A 160 -7.99 3.19 10.77
C PRO A 160 -7.82 1.95 11.66
N ASP A 161 -7.81 0.75 11.06
CA ASP A 161 -7.50 -0.48 11.80
C ASP A 161 -6.08 -0.44 12.38
N THR A 162 -5.14 0.10 11.59
CA THR A 162 -3.73 0.22 11.95
C THR A 162 -3.09 1.41 11.25
N VAL A 163 -2.27 2.17 11.96
CA VAL A 163 -1.33 3.14 11.39
C VAL A 163 0.04 2.89 11.99
N ALA A 164 1.05 2.78 11.15
CA ALA A 164 2.44 2.62 11.56
C ALA A 164 3.27 3.75 10.95
N VAL A 165 4.05 4.43 11.80
CA VAL A 165 4.93 5.53 11.38
C VAL A 165 6.26 5.43 12.12
N ARG A 166 7.30 6.10 11.63
CA ARG A 166 8.58 6.19 12.37
C ARG A 166 8.43 6.97 13.67
N ASP A 167 9.35 6.71 14.61
CA ASP A 167 9.39 7.39 15.91
C ASP A 167 9.37 8.92 15.79
N GLU A 168 10.15 9.48 14.85
CA GLU A 168 10.24 10.93 14.66
C GLU A 168 8.94 11.53 14.10
N THR A 169 8.17 10.74 13.35
CA THR A 169 6.85 11.13 12.85
C THR A 169 5.81 11.03 13.96
N ALA A 170 5.80 9.93 14.72
CA ALA A 170 4.91 9.75 15.87
C ALA A 170 5.07 10.87 16.90
N ALA A 171 6.31 11.26 17.22
CA ALA A 171 6.59 12.32 18.19
C ALA A 171 6.15 13.72 17.75
N ARG A 172 6.07 13.97 16.43
CA ARG A 172 5.61 15.27 15.89
C ARG A 172 4.09 15.37 15.80
N HIS A 173 3.41 14.24 15.65
CA HIS A 173 1.97 14.22 15.45
C HIS A 173 1.24 14.34 16.80
N PRO A 174 0.37 15.37 17.01
CA PRO A 174 -0.22 15.64 18.32
C PRO A 174 -0.98 14.47 18.96
N GLN A 175 -1.75 13.72 18.17
CA GLN A 175 -2.51 12.56 18.65
C GLN A 175 -1.64 11.31 18.83
N LEU A 176 -0.71 11.01 17.91
CA LEU A 176 0.16 9.82 18.01
C LEU A 176 1.18 9.95 19.16
N ALA A 177 1.65 11.16 19.45
CA ALA A 177 2.64 11.40 20.50
C ALA A 177 2.16 11.05 21.91
N VAL A 178 0.84 11.06 22.14
CA VAL A 178 0.22 10.82 23.46
C VAL A 178 -0.51 9.48 23.55
N MET A 179 -0.51 8.69 22.48
CA MET A 179 -1.19 7.40 22.43
C MET A 179 -0.25 6.25 22.68
N ASP A 180 -0.78 5.20 23.29
CA ASP A 180 -0.08 3.93 23.41
C ASP A 180 0.18 3.34 22.02
N ALA A 181 1.41 2.85 21.85
CA ALA A 181 1.88 2.26 20.61
C ALA A 181 2.62 0.96 20.92
N VAL A 182 2.63 0.06 19.95
CA VAL A 182 3.53 -1.10 19.97
C VAL A 182 4.79 -0.74 19.17
N ASP A 183 5.94 -0.86 19.83
CA ASP A 183 7.24 -0.70 19.17
C ASP A 183 7.52 -1.91 18.26
N MET A 184 7.63 -1.65 16.96
CA MET A 184 7.92 -2.64 15.94
C MET A 184 8.92 -2.04 14.95
N SER A 185 10.20 -2.04 15.35
CA SER A 185 11.29 -1.38 14.60
C SER A 185 11.21 -1.66 13.10
N PRO A 186 11.23 -0.60 12.24
CA PRO A 186 11.53 0.81 12.56
C PRO A 186 10.30 1.68 12.87
N TRP A 187 9.16 1.09 13.19
CA TRP A 187 7.89 1.81 13.38
C TRP A 187 7.37 1.77 14.81
N LYS A 188 6.60 2.80 15.15
CA LYS A 188 5.55 2.74 16.16
C LYS A 188 4.22 2.44 15.48
N VAL A 189 3.51 1.47 16.04
CA VAL A 189 2.25 0.98 15.49
C VAL A 189 1.09 1.30 16.43
N PHE A 190 0.06 1.94 15.88
CA PHE A 190 -1.16 2.37 16.58
C PHE A 190 -2.39 1.73 15.94
N GLY A 191 -3.50 1.69 16.69
CA GLY A 191 -4.81 1.27 16.20
C GLY A 191 -5.41 0.08 16.96
N ASN A 192 -6.72 -0.11 16.81
CA ASN A 192 -7.50 -1.05 17.62
C ASN A 192 -7.07 -2.51 17.45
N ALA A 193 -6.66 -2.91 16.25
CA ALA A 193 -6.22 -4.29 15.98
C ALA A 193 -4.85 -4.62 16.58
N VAL A 194 -4.11 -3.60 17.04
CA VAL A 194 -2.75 -3.73 17.58
C VAL A 194 -2.77 -3.61 19.11
N LEU A 195 -3.72 -2.84 19.66
CA LEU A 195 -3.89 -2.62 21.10
C LEU A 195 -4.90 -3.57 21.75
N GLY A 196 -5.58 -4.42 20.96
CA GLY A 196 -6.49 -5.44 21.47
C GLY A 196 -5.74 -6.67 22.01
N VAL A 197 -5.73 -6.82 23.33
CA VAL A 197 -5.64 -8.11 24.05
C VAL A 197 -7.05 -8.63 24.28
#